data_AF-A0A2H5WC38-F1
#
_entry.id   AF-A0A2H5WC38-F1
#
_cell.length_a   1.000
_cell.length_b   1.000
_cell.length_c   1.000
_cell.angle_alpha   90.00
_cell.angle_beta   90.00
_cell.angle_gamma   90.00
#
_symmetry.space_group_name_H-M   'P 1'
#
loop_
_entity.id
_entity.type
_entity.pdbx_description
1 polymer ?
#
loop_
_entity_poly.entity_id
_entity_poly.type
_entity_poly.pdbx_seq_one_letter_code
_entity_poly.pdbx_strand_id
1 'polypeptide(L)'
;MSEAQESLCERHRGFVPLIAAIDEVEGELAGGSALLIRAETDELHEILSHELIPHAVGEGRTVFPVLRRITGTDRVTREMLAEHREIARLTDELERIRDELSRAGIGAEQEARMRRVLESLKRAISSHFEQEERACFRVLKEELTPEEAERLYEAMERATKEIRRSYGCGGGRDFDP
;
A
#
# COMPACT_ATOMS: atom_id res chain seq x y z
N MET A 1 8.18 0.88 24.98
CA MET A 1 8.48 0.56 23.57
C MET A 1 9.32 1.70 23.03
N SER A 2 10.17 1.48 22.03
CA SER A 2 10.97 2.57 21.44
C SER A 2 10.14 3.37 20.43
N GLU A 3 10.42 4.67 20.30
CA GLU A 3 9.77 5.57 19.33
C GLU A 3 9.82 5.02 17.89
N ALA A 4 10.91 4.35 17.52
CA ALA A 4 11.06 3.72 16.22
C ALA A 4 10.11 2.53 15.96
N GLN A 5 9.83 1.72 16.99
CA GLN A 5 8.87 0.61 16.89
C GLN A 5 7.44 1.11 16.82
N GLU A 6 7.14 2.24 17.46
CA GLU A 6 5.85 2.93 17.33
C GLU A 6 5.71 3.53 15.93
N SER A 7 6.78 4.12 15.40
CA SER A 7 6.81 4.76 14.08
C SER A 7 6.56 3.78 12.92
N LEU A 8 7.08 2.55 12.98
CA LEU A 8 6.76 1.49 12.01
C LEU A 8 5.25 1.19 11.94
N CYS A 9 4.61 1.08 13.10
CA CYS A 9 3.17 0.84 13.17
C CYS A 9 2.34 2.08 12.82
N GLU A 10 2.82 3.28 13.14
CA GLU A 10 2.13 4.53 12.82
C GLU A 10 2.05 4.79 11.33
N ARG A 11 3.13 4.54 10.58
CA ARG A 11 3.10 4.63 9.10
C ARG A 11 2.04 3.72 8.49
N HIS A 12 1.88 2.52 9.03
CA HIS A 12 0.85 1.57 8.62
C HIS A 12 -0.57 2.05 8.94
N ARG A 13 -0.78 2.63 10.14
CA ARG A 13 -2.06 3.29 10.46
C ARG A 13 -2.38 4.44 9.52
N GLY A 14 -1.36 5.12 8.98
CA GLY A 14 -1.52 6.14 7.95
C GLY A 14 -2.20 5.65 6.67
N PHE A 15 -2.20 4.34 6.40
CA PHE A 15 -2.90 3.75 5.25
C PHE A 15 -4.31 3.26 5.57
N VAL A 16 -4.80 3.36 6.81
CA VAL A 16 -6.19 3.01 7.17
C VAL A 16 -7.22 3.76 6.31
N PRO A 17 -7.05 5.07 6.00
CA PRO A 17 -7.96 5.79 5.11
C PRO A 17 -8.06 5.20 3.70
N LEU A 18 -7.10 4.38 3.25
CA LEU A 18 -7.11 3.78 1.91
C LEU A 18 -8.31 2.85 1.70
N ILE A 19 -8.76 2.15 2.74
CA ILE A 19 -9.95 1.31 2.66
C ILE A 19 -11.21 2.16 2.48
N ALA A 20 -11.28 3.32 3.15
CA ALA A 20 -12.38 4.25 2.99
C ALA A 20 -12.38 4.87 1.58
N ALA A 21 -11.22 5.24 1.04
CA ALA A 21 -11.09 5.73 -0.34
C ALA A 21 -11.55 4.68 -1.37
N ILE A 22 -11.27 3.40 -1.14
CA ILE A 22 -11.80 2.32 -2.00
C ILE A 22 -13.33 2.27 -1.93
N ASP A 23 -13.90 2.37 -0.72
CA ASP A 23 -15.36 2.34 -0.51
C ASP A 23 -16.05 3.57 -1.15
N GLU A 24 -15.39 4.73 -1.16
CA GLU A 24 -15.86 5.94 -1.85
C GLU A 24 -15.95 5.72 -3.37
N VAL A 25 -14.90 5.18 -3.99
CA VAL A 25 -14.92 4.84 -5.43
C VAL A 25 -16.01 3.80 -5.72
N GLU A 26 -16.15 2.75 -4.90
CA GLU A 26 -17.20 1.74 -5.06
C GLU A 26 -18.62 2.34 -4.96
N GLY A 27 -18.82 3.32 -4.07
CA GLY A 27 -20.05 4.07 -3.94
C GLY A 27 -20.39 4.86 -5.21
N GLU A 28 -19.41 5.55 -5.78
CA GLU A 28 -19.59 6.31 -7.02
C GLU A 28 -19.87 5.42 -8.23
N LEU A 29 -19.40 4.15 -8.25
CA LEU A 29 -19.76 3.20 -9.30
C LEU A 29 -21.27 2.89 -9.35
N ALA A 30 -22.01 3.07 -8.25
CA ALA A 30 -23.44 2.71 -8.16
C ALA A 30 -24.40 3.75 -8.75
N GLY A 31 -23.89 4.86 -9.31
CA GLY A 31 -24.73 5.91 -9.91
C GLY A 31 -24.07 7.28 -10.07
N GLY A 32 -22.78 7.40 -9.77
CA GLY A 32 -21.99 8.61 -9.90
C GLY A 32 -21.71 9.00 -11.36
N SER A 33 -21.18 10.21 -11.53
CA SER A 33 -20.76 10.68 -12.86
C SER A 33 -19.39 10.13 -13.24
N ALA A 34 -19.13 9.94 -14.52
CA ALA A 34 -17.80 9.51 -15.02
C ALA A 34 -16.66 10.45 -14.59
N LEU A 35 -16.98 11.72 -14.33
CA LEU A 35 -16.03 12.71 -13.84
C LEU A 35 -15.63 12.43 -12.39
N LEU A 36 -16.61 12.14 -11.53
CA LEU A 36 -16.37 11.81 -10.11
C LEU A 36 -15.63 10.48 -9.99
N ILE A 37 -16.12 9.43 -10.67
CA ILE A 37 -15.44 8.12 -10.67
C ILE A 37 -13.97 8.28 -11.08
N ARG A 38 -13.68 9.07 -12.12
CA ARG A 38 -12.30 9.34 -12.51
C ARG A 38 -11.52 10.06 -11.41
N ALA A 39 -12.05 11.16 -10.86
CA ALA A 39 -11.36 11.94 -9.85
C ALA A 39 -11.01 11.09 -8.61
N GLU A 40 -11.98 10.36 -8.07
CA GLU A 40 -11.75 9.48 -6.91
C GLU A 40 -10.76 8.35 -7.23
N THR A 41 -10.83 7.80 -8.45
CA THR A 41 -9.88 6.77 -8.91
C THR A 41 -8.47 7.33 -9.09
N ASP A 42 -8.33 8.56 -9.58
CA ASP A 42 -7.06 9.24 -9.74
C ASP A 42 -6.40 9.44 -8.36
N GLU A 43 -7.17 9.88 -7.35
CA GLU A 43 -6.68 10.06 -5.98
C GLU A 43 -6.31 8.72 -5.33
N LEU A 44 -7.15 7.69 -5.46
CA LEU A 44 -6.84 6.35 -4.97
C LEU A 44 -5.57 5.79 -5.62
N HIS A 45 -5.45 5.92 -6.94
CA HIS A 45 -4.28 5.46 -7.68
C HIS A 45 -3.01 6.21 -7.23
N GLU A 46 -3.09 7.52 -7.00
CA GLU A 46 -1.95 8.31 -6.54
C GLU A 46 -1.40 7.75 -5.22
N ILE A 47 -2.28 7.48 -4.24
CA ILE A 47 -1.88 6.91 -2.94
C ILE A 47 -1.28 5.50 -3.12
N LEU A 48 -1.91 4.65 -3.94
CA LEU A 48 -1.40 3.30 -4.17
C LEU A 48 0.00 3.32 -4.82
N SER A 49 0.16 4.09 -5.89
CA SER A 49 1.36 4.08 -6.73
C SER A 49 2.52 4.89 -6.17
N HIS A 50 2.24 6.00 -5.48
CA HIS A 50 3.28 6.91 -4.99
C HIS A 50 3.53 6.82 -3.48
N GLU A 51 2.60 6.26 -2.71
CA GLU A 51 2.77 6.11 -1.26
C GLU A 51 2.92 4.64 -0.83
N LEU A 52 1.93 3.79 -1.12
CA LEU A 52 1.87 2.40 -0.64
C LEU A 52 2.89 1.48 -1.32
N ILE A 53 2.95 1.45 -2.65
CA ILE A 53 3.88 0.59 -3.39
C ILE A 53 5.34 0.92 -3.05
N PRO A 54 5.76 2.20 -3.03
CA PRO A 54 7.11 2.56 -2.60
C PRO A 54 7.45 2.13 -1.18
N HIS A 55 6.47 2.20 -0.28
CA HIS A 55 6.60 1.73 1.10
C HIS A 55 6.82 0.21 1.15
N ALA A 56 5.97 -0.57 0.46
CA ALA A 56 6.10 -2.03 0.35
C ALA A 56 7.45 -2.47 -0.24
N VAL A 57 7.94 -1.77 -1.28
CA VAL A 57 9.27 -2.03 -1.85
C VAL A 57 10.37 -1.69 -0.85
N GLY A 58 10.21 -0.61 -0.08
CA GLY A 58 11.10 -0.23 1.01
C GLY A 58 11.24 -1.34 2.06
N GLU A 59 10.12 -1.87 2.56
CA GLU A 59 10.08 -3.01 3.48
C GLU A 59 10.78 -4.26 2.91
N GLY A 60 10.52 -4.56 1.63
CA GLY A 60 11.17 -5.66 0.93
C GLY A 60 12.70 -5.57 0.91
N ARG A 61 13.23 -4.33 0.82
CA ARG A 61 14.67 -4.05 0.78
C ARG A 61 15.33 -4.02 2.16
N THR A 62 14.57 -3.74 3.23
CA THR A 62 15.15 -3.45 4.56
C THR A 62 14.63 -4.39 5.64
N VAL A 63 13.32 -4.44 5.82
CA VAL A 63 12.65 -5.19 6.90
C VAL A 63 12.76 -6.69 6.68
N PHE A 64 12.45 -7.18 5.48
CA PHE A 64 12.44 -8.63 5.22
C PHE A 64 13.81 -9.30 5.36
N PRO A 65 14.95 -8.69 4.95
CA PRO A 65 16.28 -9.20 5.29
C PRO A 65 16.50 -9.39 6.80
N VAL A 66 16.06 -8.42 7.62
CA VAL A 66 16.20 -8.52 9.09
C VAL A 66 15.30 -9.61 9.65
N LEU A 67 14.05 -9.70 9.18
CA LEU A 67 13.12 -10.74 9.60
C LEU A 67 13.64 -12.15 9.28
N ARG A 68 14.25 -12.34 8.10
CA ARG A 68 14.90 -13.62 7.75
C ARG A 68 16.08 -13.96 8.67
N ARG A 69 16.88 -12.96 9.04
CA ARG A 69 18.02 -13.15 9.96
C ARG A 69 17.55 -13.61 11.34
N ILE A 70 16.49 -13.01 11.86
CA ILE A 70 15.95 -13.31 13.19
C ILE A 70 15.26 -14.67 13.21
N THR A 71 14.37 -14.93 12.25
CA THR A 71 13.53 -16.12 12.24
C THR A 71 14.23 -17.36 11.67
N GLY A 72 15.34 -17.19 10.96
CA GLY A 72 16.04 -18.27 10.25
C GLY A 72 15.25 -18.88 9.09
N THR A 73 14.13 -18.27 8.67
CA THR A 73 13.26 -18.75 7.59
C THR A 73 12.81 -17.62 6.69
N ASP A 74 12.50 -17.93 5.43
CA ASP A 74 11.96 -17.00 4.45
C ASP A 74 10.44 -17.03 4.34
N ARG A 75 9.75 -17.95 5.06
CA ARG A 75 8.32 -18.23 4.88
C ARG A 75 7.46 -16.97 4.91
N VAL A 76 7.52 -16.21 6.00
CA VAL A 76 6.74 -14.97 6.18
C VAL A 76 7.10 -13.96 5.09
N THR A 77 8.39 -13.78 4.80
CA THR A 77 8.82 -12.82 3.78
C THR A 77 8.38 -13.20 2.36
N ARG A 78 8.25 -14.49 2.05
CA ARG A 78 7.73 -14.95 0.74
C ARG A 78 6.24 -14.69 0.61
N GLU A 79 5.48 -14.93 1.67
CA GLU A 79 4.04 -14.63 1.74
C GLU A 79 3.80 -13.13 1.55
N MET A 80 4.48 -12.28 2.33
CA MET A 80 4.36 -10.81 2.23
C MET A 80 4.76 -10.27 0.84
N LEU A 81 5.87 -10.77 0.26
CA LEU A 81 6.26 -10.37 -1.09
C LEU A 81 5.28 -10.84 -2.17
N ALA A 82 4.53 -11.92 -1.95
CA ALA A 82 3.48 -12.33 -2.87
C ALA A 82 2.29 -11.36 -2.80
N GLU A 83 1.90 -10.94 -1.60
CA GLU A 83 0.85 -9.93 -1.40
C GLU A 83 1.24 -8.58 -2.01
N HIS A 84 2.48 -8.12 -1.79
CA HIS A 84 3.00 -6.88 -2.41
C HIS A 84 2.86 -6.91 -3.94
N ARG A 85 3.19 -8.05 -4.57
CA ARG A 85 3.05 -8.21 -6.03
C ARG A 85 1.60 -8.21 -6.48
N GLU A 86 0.70 -8.80 -5.70
CA GLU A 86 -0.72 -8.82 -6.04
C GLU A 86 -1.34 -7.43 -5.91
N ILE A 87 -1.01 -6.67 -4.87
CA ILE A 87 -1.43 -5.27 -4.72
C ILE A 87 -0.93 -4.45 -5.91
N ALA A 88 0.36 -4.56 -6.26
CA ALA A 88 0.91 -3.85 -7.42
C ALA A 88 0.20 -4.23 -8.73
N ARG A 89 -0.07 -5.52 -8.96
CA ARG A 89 -0.80 -5.99 -10.15
C ARG A 89 -2.21 -5.40 -10.23
N LEU A 90 -2.90 -5.33 -9.09
CA LEU A 90 -4.25 -4.77 -9.01
C LEU A 90 -4.24 -3.23 -9.18
N THR A 91 -3.21 -2.55 -8.68
CA THR A 91 -2.99 -1.11 -8.93
C THR A 91 -2.76 -0.83 -10.42
N ASP A 92 -1.92 -1.62 -11.10
CA ASP A 92 -1.74 -1.54 -12.56
C ASP A 92 -3.05 -1.81 -13.30
N GLU A 93 -3.89 -2.71 -12.77
CA GLU A 93 -5.18 -3.02 -13.37
C GLU A 93 -6.17 -1.84 -13.23
N LEU A 94 -6.17 -1.19 -12.07
CA LEU A 94 -6.95 0.02 -11.79
C LEU A 94 -6.53 1.17 -12.71
N GLU A 95 -5.23 1.36 -12.91
CA GLU A 95 -4.69 2.35 -13.86
C GLU A 95 -5.23 2.13 -15.27
N ARG A 96 -5.22 0.88 -15.77
CA ARG A 96 -5.74 0.58 -17.11
C ARG A 96 -7.23 0.91 -17.23
N ILE A 97 -8.02 0.56 -16.21
CA ILE A 97 -9.46 0.87 -16.19
C ILE A 97 -9.67 2.39 -16.20
N ARG A 98 -8.92 3.12 -15.39
CA ARG A 98 -8.92 4.60 -15.32
C ARG A 98 -8.61 5.24 -16.67
N ASP A 99 -7.60 4.73 -17.37
CA ASP A 99 -7.20 5.23 -18.69
C ASP A 99 -8.26 4.92 -19.78
N GLU A 100 -8.98 3.81 -19.63
CA GLU A 100 -10.10 3.42 -20.49
C GLU A 100 -11.39 4.20 -20.22
N LEU A 101 -11.52 4.87 -19.06
CA LEU A 101 -12.68 5.69 -18.76
C LEU A 101 -12.83 6.76 -19.86
N SER A 102 -14.06 6.95 -20.33
CA SER A 102 -14.37 7.96 -21.35
C SER A 102 -15.14 9.12 -20.72
N ARG A 103 -15.24 10.25 -21.41
CA ARG A 103 -16.16 11.34 -21.00
C ARG A 103 -17.64 10.94 -21.08
N ALA A 104 -17.96 9.87 -21.83
CA ALA A 104 -19.33 9.44 -22.09
C ALA A 104 -19.92 8.56 -20.98
N GLY A 105 -19.12 8.11 -20.01
CA GLY A 105 -19.58 7.15 -19.00
C GLY A 105 -18.61 6.00 -18.75
N ILE A 106 -18.92 5.24 -17.71
CA ILE A 106 -18.43 3.88 -17.51
C ILE A 106 -19.49 2.91 -18.07
N GLY A 107 -19.09 1.97 -18.93
CA GLY A 107 -20.00 0.92 -19.39
C GLY A 107 -20.12 -0.20 -18.35
N ALA A 108 -21.17 -1.01 -18.44
CA ALA A 108 -21.45 -2.08 -17.47
C ALA A 108 -20.29 -3.09 -17.32
N GLU A 109 -19.55 -3.37 -18.40
CA GLU A 109 -18.39 -4.25 -18.36
C GLU A 109 -17.22 -3.62 -17.59
N GLN A 110 -16.92 -2.34 -17.85
CA GLN A 110 -15.88 -1.61 -17.12
C GLN A 110 -16.25 -1.46 -15.65
N GLU A 111 -17.51 -1.14 -15.33
CA GLU A 111 -18.00 -1.03 -13.96
C GLU A 111 -17.83 -2.34 -13.20
N ALA A 112 -18.25 -3.47 -13.80
CA ALA A 112 -18.11 -4.78 -13.18
C ALA A 112 -16.63 -5.16 -12.99
N ARG A 113 -15.75 -4.79 -13.93
CA ARG A 113 -14.31 -5.02 -13.82
C ARG A 113 -13.70 -4.16 -12.71
N MET A 114 -14.07 -2.89 -12.64
CA MET A 114 -13.59 -1.94 -11.63
C MET A 114 -13.99 -2.38 -10.23
N ARG A 115 -15.26 -2.75 -10.03
CA ARG A 115 -15.75 -3.30 -8.75
C ARG A 115 -14.93 -4.53 -8.30
N ARG A 116 -14.64 -5.47 -9.21
CA ARG A 116 -13.81 -6.64 -8.88
C ARG A 116 -12.39 -6.25 -8.47
N VAL A 117 -11.78 -5.27 -9.14
CA VAL A 117 -10.43 -4.78 -8.80
C VAL A 117 -10.44 -4.09 -7.43
N LEU A 118 -11.40 -3.22 -7.16
CA LEU A 118 -11.56 -2.52 -5.89
C LEU A 118 -11.78 -3.48 -4.72
N GLU A 119 -12.71 -4.43 -4.86
CA GLU A 119 -12.94 -5.47 -3.84
C GLU A 119 -11.68 -6.32 -3.59
N SER A 120 -10.92 -6.62 -4.65
CA SER A 120 -9.69 -7.39 -4.54
C SER A 120 -8.57 -6.60 -3.86
N LEU A 121 -8.41 -5.31 -4.20
CA LEU A 121 -7.49 -4.39 -3.53
C LEU A 121 -7.80 -4.29 -2.05
N LYS A 122 -9.08 -4.04 -1.70
CA LYS A 122 -9.54 -3.94 -0.32
C LYS A 122 -9.18 -5.17 0.50
N ARG A 123 -9.45 -6.37 -0.04
CA ARG A 123 -9.10 -7.64 0.62
C ARG A 123 -7.59 -7.84 0.74
N ALA A 124 -6.83 -7.58 -0.33
CA ALA A 124 -5.39 -7.75 -0.34
C ALA A 124 -4.70 -6.82 0.67
N ILE A 125 -5.05 -5.53 0.66
CA ILE A 125 -4.51 -4.52 1.58
C ILE A 125 -4.87 -4.85 3.03
N SER A 126 -6.13 -5.22 3.29
CA SER A 126 -6.57 -5.56 4.64
C SER A 126 -5.85 -6.80 5.18
N SER A 127 -5.75 -7.85 4.37
CA SER A 127 -4.98 -9.07 4.70
C SER A 127 -3.52 -8.74 4.99
N HIS A 128 -2.94 -7.89 4.13
CA HIS A 128 -1.54 -7.51 4.22
C HIS A 128 -1.21 -6.82 5.53
N PHE A 129 -1.97 -5.81 5.92
CA PHE A 129 -1.75 -5.10 7.19
C PHE A 129 -1.97 -6.01 8.41
N GLU A 130 -3.01 -6.85 8.39
CA GLU A 130 -3.21 -7.83 9.46
C GLU A 130 -2.02 -8.80 9.59
N GLN A 131 -1.47 -9.26 8.46
CA GLN A 131 -0.35 -10.19 8.45
C GLN A 131 0.95 -9.51 8.89
N GLU A 132 1.22 -8.29 8.42
CA GLU A 132 2.38 -7.50 8.82
C GLU A 132 2.40 -7.27 10.33
N GLU A 133 1.29 -6.80 10.91
CA GLU A 133 1.20 -6.54 12.35
C GLU A 133 1.43 -7.81 13.18
N ARG A 134 0.80 -8.93 12.77
CA ARG A 134 0.85 -10.19 13.53
C ARG A 134 2.16 -10.96 13.36
N ALA A 135 2.75 -10.95 12.17
CA ALA A 135 3.86 -11.83 11.81
C ALA A 135 5.20 -11.11 11.65
N CYS A 136 5.20 -9.85 11.22
CA CYS A 136 6.42 -9.07 11.01
C CYS A 136 6.70 -8.18 12.23
N PHE A 137 5.81 -7.23 12.53
CA PHE A 137 6.05 -6.23 13.57
C PHE A 137 6.12 -6.80 14.97
N ARG A 138 5.32 -7.84 15.29
CA ARG A 138 5.45 -8.53 16.58
C ARG A 138 6.87 -9.09 16.79
N VAL A 139 7.42 -9.79 15.79
CA VAL A 139 8.76 -10.38 15.89
C VAL A 139 9.82 -9.29 16.01
N LEU A 140 9.75 -8.24 15.20
CA LEU A 140 10.70 -7.12 15.28
C LEU A 140 10.63 -6.40 16.63
N LYS A 141 9.45 -6.33 17.26
CA LYS A 141 9.28 -5.73 18.59
C LYS A 141 9.90 -6.57 19.70
N GLU A 142 9.80 -7.88 19.60
CA GLU A 142 10.31 -8.83 20.59
C GLU A 142 11.84 -9.01 20.50
N GLU A 143 12.39 -8.94 19.29
CA GLU A 143 13.76 -9.39 19.01
C GLU A 143 14.77 -8.27 18.78
N LEU A 144 14.33 -7.05 18.43
CA LEU A 144 15.24 -5.92 18.20
C LEU A 144 15.44 -5.08 19.46
N THR A 145 16.69 -4.65 19.70
CA THR A 145 16.93 -3.56 20.65
C THR A 145 16.38 -2.24 20.13
N PRO A 146 16.11 -1.24 20.99
CA PRO A 146 15.68 0.09 20.56
C PRO A 146 16.56 0.69 19.46
N GLU A 147 17.88 0.57 19.58
CA GLU A 147 18.84 1.11 18.63
C GLU A 147 18.84 0.34 17.29
N GLU A 148 18.58 -0.97 17.32
CA GLU A 148 18.41 -1.75 16.09
C GLU A 148 17.10 -1.40 15.39
N ALA A 149 16.02 -1.19 16.13
CA ALA A 149 14.73 -0.79 15.59
C ALA A 149 14.80 0.61 14.94
N GLU A 150 15.48 1.56 15.58
CA GLU A 150 15.71 2.91 15.04
C GLU A 150 16.50 2.86 13.73
N ARG A 151 17.62 2.11 13.70
CA ARG A 151 18.39 1.93 12.46
C ARG A 151 17.57 1.29 11.34
N LEU A 152 16.72 0.32 11.68
CA LEU A 152 15.86 -0.34 10.70
C LEU A 152 14.79 0.62 10.15
N TYR A 153 14.15 1.38 11.03
CA TYR A 153 13.16 2.39 10.63
C TYR A 153 13.78 3.43 9.69
N GLU A 154 14.92 4.01 10.05
CA GLU A 154 15.61 4.97 9.18
C GLU A 154 16.03 4.37 7.83
N ALA A 155 16.48 3.11 7.84
CA ALA A 155 16.85 2.42 6.60
C ALA A 155 15.63 2.25 5.69
N MET A 156 14.49 1.87 6.26
CA MET A 156 13.21 1.77 5.53
C MET A 156 12.79 3.15 4.99
N GLU A 157 12.84 4.21 5.79
CA GLU A 157 12.52 5.57 5.34
C GLU A 157 13.37 6.01 4.17
N ARG A 158 14.69 5.78 4.24
CA ARG A 158 15.60 6.09 3.15
C ARG A 158 15.26 5.29 1.89
N ALA A 159 15.04 3.99 2.03
CA ALA A 159 14.69 3.12 0.91
C ALA A 159 13.36 3.55 0.26
N THR A 160 12.31 3.82 1.05
CA THR A 160 11.02 4.32 0.56
C THR A 160 11.19 5.64 -0.20
N LYS A 161 11.93 6.60 0.36
CA LYS A 161 12.20 7.90 -0.28
C LYS A 161 12.98 7.76 -1.58
N GLU A 162 13.97 6.87 -1.63
CA GLU A 162 14.71 6.56 -2.86
C GLU A 162 13.79 5.97 -3.94
N ILE A 163 12.91 5.04 -3.56
CA ILE A 163 11.92 4.48 -4.49
C ILE A 163 10.99 5.57 -4.99
N ARG A 164 10.39 6.38 -4.11
CA ARG A 164 9.50 7.50 -4.51
C ARG A 164 10.16 8.44 -5.52
N ARG A 165 11.44 8.78 -5.30
CA ARG A 165 12.21 9.60 -6.24
C ARG A 165 12.38 8.92 -7.61
N SER A 166 12.49 7.60 -7.65
CA SER A 166 12.59 6.84 -8.91
C SER A 166 11.26 6.71 -9.67
N TYR A 167 10.12 6.82 -8.98
CA TYR A 167 8.79 6.86 -9.61
C TYR A 167 8.47 8.22 -10.27
N GLY A 168 9.33 9.24 -10.08
CA GLY A 168 9.28 10.50 -10.83
C GLY A 168 8.44 11.60 -10.18
N CYS A 169 8.85 12.84 -10.43
CA CYS A 169 8.24 14.07 -9.94
C CYS A 169 6.73 14.18 -10.26
N GLY A 170 5.89 13.96 -9.27
CA GLY A 170 4.49 14.39 -9.18
C GLY A 170 4.22 14.67 -7.70
N GLY A 171 3.73 15.86 -7.36
CA GLY A 171 3.80 16.39 -6.01
C GLY A 171 3.08 15.53 -4.97
N GLY A 172 3.85 14.84 -4.13
CA GLY A 172 3.37 14.39 -2.83
C GLY A 172 2.93 15.62 -2.06
N ARG A 173 1.61 15.83 -1.96
CA ARG A 173 1.06 16.59 -0.85
C ARG A 173 1.40 15.77 0.37
N ASP A 174 2.26 16.32 1.22
CA ASP A 174 2.50 15.79 2.56
C ASP A 174 1.12 15.50 3.18
N PHE A 175 0.88 14.23 3.50
CA PHE A 175 -0.30 13.80 4.23
C PHE A 175 -0.12 14.28 5.68
N ASP A 176 -0.55 15.50 5.96
CA ASP A 176 -0.53 16.09 7.30
C ASP A 176 -1.79 15.60 8.04
N PRO A 177 -1.68 14.95 9.21
CA PRO A 177 -2.80 14.38 9.96
C PRO A 177 -3.78 15.40 10.53
#